data_AF-B6CLU1-F1
#
_entry.id   AF-B6CLU1-F1
#
_cell.length_a   1.000
_cell.length_b   1.000
_cell.length_c   1.000
_cell.angle_alpha   90.00
_cell.angle_beta   90.00
_cell.angle_gamma   90.00
#
_symmetry.space_group_name_H-M   'P 1'
#
loop_
_entity.id
_entity.type
_entity.pdbx_description
1 polymer ?
#
loop_
_entity_poly.entity_id
_entity_poly.type
_entity_poly.pdbx_seq_one_letter_code
_entity_poly.pdbx_strand_id
1 'polypeptide(L)'
;MSRKWRRTLLTYPLLRKNGTVSSPSEPSAYTLADAGKQLGVTAQRVSQMLSSGELTGPQYPQQRVPKNAVRVWKWSLDQELARRRSTPPPRHSRRQQPDPGADQEYLAQWWSRREARVNAAAHELKVAADLARQHASDERRKARQLMSKLARLTIQQAELIERLKDDLAVESERTEQIIDAYSDALTQLLAPDFGPPP
;
A
#
# COMPACT_ATOMS: atom_id res chain seq x y z
N MET A 1 -36.05 13.16 -28.30
CA MET A 1 -34.77 13.13 -29.07
C MET A 1 -33.75 12.35 -28.26
N SER A 2 -33.38 11.16 -28.76
CA SER A 2 -32.76 10.07 -27.99
C SER A 2 -31.23 10.12 -28.08
N ARG A 3 -30.54 10.29 -26.94
CA ARG A 3 -29.08 10.31 -26.87
C ARG A 3 -28.54 8.87 -26.88
N LYS A 4 -28.06 8.45 -28.06
CA LYS A 4 -27.39 7.18 -28.31
C LYS A 4 -26.07 7.12 -27.52
N TRP A 5 -25.98 6.19 -26.57
CA TRP A 5 -24.75 5.79 -25.92
C TRP A 5 -23.87 5.02 -26.91
N ARG A 6 -22.72 5.58 -27.31
CA ARG A 6 -21.70 4.85 -28.07
C ARG A 6 -20.79 4.12 -27.08
N ARG A 7 -20.98 2.81 -27.01
CA ARG A 7 -20.13 1.85 -26.31
C ARG A 7 -18.91 1.59 -27.19
N THR A 8 -17.76 2.18 -26.86
CA THR A 8 -16.49 1.91 -27.53
C THR A 8 -15.97 0.54 -27.07
N LEU A 9 -16.23 -0.48 -27.86
CA LEU A 9 -15.53 -1.76 -27.78
C LEU A 9 -14.13 -1.55 -28.35
N LEU A 10 -13.12 -1.53 -27.48
CA LEU A 10 -11.71 -1.65 -27.87
C LEU A 10 -11.47 -3.08 -28.34
N THR A 11 -11.70 -3.29 -29.63
CA THR A 11 -11.30 -4.47 -30.37
C THR A 11 -9.79 -4.39 -30.62
N TYR A 12 -9.00 -5.15 -29.88
CA TYR A 12 -7.57 -5.30 -30.19
C TYR A 12 -7.39 -6.34 -31.30
N PRO A 13 -6.68 -6.01 -32.40
CA PRO A 13 -6.44 -6.94 -33.49
C PRO A 13 -5.39 -7.98 -33.09
N LEU A 14 -5.71 -9.24 -33.36
CA LEU A 14 -4.81 -10.39 -33.33
C LEU A 14 -3.66 -10.18 -34.31
N LEU A 15 -2.50 -9.71 -33.84
CA LEU A 15 -1.24 -9.91 -34.54
C LEU A 15 -0.49 -11.09 -33.92
N ARG A 16 -0.69 -12.22 -34.59
CA ARG A 16 0.16 -13.41 -34.58
C ARG A 16 1.59 -13.02 -34.96
N LYS A 17 2.49 -12.93 -33.97
CA LYS A 17 3.93 -13.14 -34.18
C LYS A 17 4.35 -14.33 -33.34
N ASN A 18 4.77 -15.37 -34.04
CA ASN A 18 5.37 -16.57 -33.49
C ASN A 18 6.67 -16.18 -32.78
N GLY A 19 6.57 -15.86 -31.50
CA GLY A 19 7.67 -15.90 -30.56
C GLY A 19 7.35 -17.03 -29.61
N THR A 20 8.19 -18.04 -29.57
CA THR A 20 8.15 -19.20 -28.67
C THR A 20 7.75 -18.77 -27.27
N VAL A 21 6.48 -18.99 -26.92
CA VAL A 21 6.07 -19.04 -25.52
C VAL A 21 6.72 -20.32 -25.01
N SER A 22 7.88 -20.17 -24.38
CA SER A 22 8.46 -21.23 -23.57
C SER A 22 7.38 -21.60 -22.55
N SER A 23 6.68 -22.70 -22.79
CA SER A 23 5.92 -23.40 -21.77
C SER A 23 6.81 -23.43 -20.53
N PRO A 24 6.35 -23.01 -19.34
CA PRO A 24 7.12 -23.25 -18.14
C PRO A 24 7.34 -24.76 -18.09
N SER A 25 8.61 -25.16 -18.25
CA SER A 25 9.05 -26.55 -18.20
C SER A 25 8.31 -27.21 -17.05
N GLU A 26 7.57 -28.30 -17.32
CA GLU A 26 6.94 -29.10 -16.29
C GLU A 26 7.89 -29.19 -15.10
N PRO A 27 7.47 -28.81 -13.89
CA PRO A 27 8.38 -28.77 -12.77
C PRO A 27 8.86 -30.20 -12.54
N SER A 28 10.10 -30.47 -12.97
CA SER A 28 10.70 -31.79 -12.91
C SER A 28 10.68 -32.22 -11.46
N ALA A 29 10.07 -33.36 -11.18
CA ALA A 29 9.84 -33.76 -9.82
C ALA A 29 9.99 -35.27 -9.69
N TYR A 30 10.51 -35.68 -8.54
CA TYR A 30 10.95 -37.03 -8.29
C TYR A 30 9.97 -37.76 -7.38
N THR A 31 9.89 -39.07 -7.58
CA THR A 31 9.29 -39.97 -6.59
C THR A 31 10.19 -40.02 -5.35
N LEU A 32 9.66 -40.50 -4.21
CA LEU A 32 10.47 -40.68 -2.99
C LEU A 32 11.66 -41.63 -3.20
N ALA A 33 11.49 -42.64 -4.05
CA ALA A 33 12.53 -43.62 -4.33
C ALA A 33 13.67 -43.01 -5.15
N ASP A 34 13.34 -42.21 -6.17
CA ASP A 34 14.34 -41.56 -7.01
C ASP A 34 15.04 -40.42 -6.29
N ALA A 35 14.29 -39.65 -5.48
CA ALA A 35 14.88 -38.64 -4.59
C ALA A 35 15.85 -39.26 -3.58
N GLY A 36 15.51 -40.43 -3.02
CA GLY A 36 16.38 -41.17 -2.10
C GLY A 36 17.69 -41.61 -2.76
N LYS A 37 17.63 -42.10 -4.00
CA LYS A 37 18.84 -42.46 -4.77
C LYS A 37 19.76 -41.26 -5.01
N GLN A 38 19.20 -40.09 -5.32
CA GLN A 38 19.98 -38.86 -5.56
C GLN A 38 20.62 -38.30 -4.29
N LEU A 39 19.93 -38.40 -3.14
CA LEU A 39 20.42 -37.90 -1.86
C LEU A 39 21.26 -38.93 -1.07
N GLY A 40 21.31 -40.18 -1.52
CA GLY A 40 21.97 -41.29 -0.80
C GLY A 40 21.26 -41.69 0.50
N VAL A 41 19.94 -41.50 0.59
CA VAL A 41 19.12 -41.80 1.79
C VAL A 41 17.90 -42.65 1.44
N THR A 42 17.33 -43.33 2.44
CA THR A 42 16.13 -44.15 2.26
C THR A 42 14.90 -43.31 1.93
N ALA A 43 13.94 -43.88 1.18
CA ALA A 43 12.68 -43.21 0.85
C ALA A 43 11.88 -42.77 2.11
N GLN A 44 12.00 -43.51 3.21
CA GLN A 44 11.42 -43.16 4.51
C GLN A 44 12.03 -41.88 5.09
N ARG A 45 13.36 -41.73 4.99
CA ARG A 45 14.04 -40.51 5.44
C ARG A 45 13.65 -39.29 4.59
N VAL A 46 13.50 -39.47 3.28
CA VAL A 46 12.98 -38.42 2.39
C VAL A 46 11.56 -37.99 2.78
N SER A 47 10.69 -38.93 3.14
CA SER A 47 9.36 -38.61 3.66
C SER A 47 9.42 -37.80 4.97
N GLN A 48 10.35 -38.12 5.87
CA GLN A 48 10.55 -37.34 7.10
C GLN A 48 11.02 -35.91 6.77
N MET A 49 11.91 -35.75 5.79
CA MET A 49 12.41 -34.44 5.35
C MET A 49 11.32 -33.57 4.70
N LEU A 50 10.35 -34.19 4.01
CA LEU A 50 9.15 -33.49 3.55
C LEU A 50 8.27 -33.04 4.72
N SER A 51 8.11 -33.89 5.74
CA SER A 51 7.32 -33.55 6.94
C SER A 51 8.00 -32.50 7.82
N SER A 52 9.34 -32.47 7.89
CA SER A 52 10.09 -31.45 8.63
C SER A 52 10.25 -30.14 7.87
N GLY A 53 9.84 -30.09 6.60
CA GLY A 53 9.96 -28.91 5.73
C GLY A 53 11.37 -28.69 5.14
N GLU A 54 12.28 -29.65 5.31
CA GLU A 54 13.61 -29.64 4.67
C GLU A 54 13.52 -29.86 3.16
N LEU A 55 12.53 -30.63 2.70
CA LEU A 55 12.21 -30.81 1.29
C LEU A 55 10.79 -30.29 1.01
N THR A 56 10.59 -29.78 -0.20
CA THR A 56 9.29 -29.29 -0.68
C THR A 56 8.79 -30.17 -1.83
N GLY A 57 7.49 -30.47 -1.82
CA GLY A 57 6.84 -31.30 -2.81
C GLY A 57 5.51 -30.73 -3.30
N PRO A 58 4.94 -31.28 -4.38
CA PRO A 58 3.58 -30.98 -4.82
C PRO A 58 2.58 -31.33 -3.72
N GLN A 59 1.65 -30.40 -3.44
CA GLN A 59 0.56 -30.64 -2.50
C GLN A 59 -0.53 -31.45 -3.19
N TYR A 60 -0.85 -32.61 -2.61
CA TYR A 60 -1.94 -33.44 -3.08
C TYR A 60 -3.20 -33.19 -2.25
N PRO A 61 -4.37 -33.04 -2.89
CA PRO A 61 -5.64 -32.83 -2.17
C PRO A 61 -6.13 -34.10 -1.45
N GLN A 62 -5.56 -35.27 -1.72
CA GLN A 62 -5.95 -36.55 -1.13
C GLN A 62 -4.95 -37.02 -0.07
N GLN A 63 -5.44 -37.49 1.09
CA GLN A 63 -4.60 -38.03 2.17
C GLN A 63 -3.82 -39.29 1.78
N ARG A 64 -4.32 -40.09 0.82
CA ARG A 64 -3.64 -41.31 0.32
C ARG A 64 -3.14 -41.10 -1.10
N VAL A 65 -1.87 -40.71 -1.21
CA VAL A 65 -1.18 -40.55 -2.50
C VAL A 65 -0.54 -41.89 -2.92
N PRO A 66 -0.62 -42.30 -4.20
CA PRO A 66 -0.04 -43.57 -4.66
C PRO A 66 1.48 -43.66 -4.44
N LYS A 67 1.99 -44.89 -4.33
CA LYS A 67 3.39 -45.17 -3.97
C LYS A 67 4.40 -44.61 -4.99
N ASN A 68 4.02 -44.58 -6.26
CA ASN A 68 4.86 -44.10 -7.36
C ASN A 68 4.56 -42.65 -7.75
N ALA A 69 3.78 -41.93 -6.94
CA ALA A 69 3.54 -40.52 -7.20
C ALA A 69 4.80 -39.70 -7.00
N VAL A 70 4.88 -38.64 -7.78
CA VAL A 70 5.88 -37.60 -7.67
C VAL A 70 5.67 -36.84 -6.36
N ARG A 71 6.70 -36.66 -5.53
CA ARG A 71 6.53 -36.12 -4.17
C ARG A 71 7.57 -35.09 -3.75
N VAL A 72 8.63 -34.91 -4.53
CA VAL A 72 9.71 -33.97 -4.23
C VAL A 72 10.01 -33.14 -5.47
N TRP A 73 10.05 -31.82 -5.33
CA TRP A 73 10.48 -30.95 -6.44
C TRP A 73 11.99 -31.07 -6.67
N LYS A 74 12.43 -31.12 -7.93
CA LYS A 74 13.86 -31.17 -8.28
C LYS A 74 14.65 -30.00 -7.68
N TRP A 75 14.13 -28.78 -7.76
CA TRP A 75 14.79 -27.59 -7.21
C TRP A 75 15.04 -27.71 -5.70
N SER A 76 14.10 -28.29 -4.95
CA SER A 76 14.22 -28.45 -3.51
C SER A 76 15.26 -29.51 -3.15
N LEU A 77 15.32 -30.58 -3.95
CA LEU A 77 16.35 -31.60 -3.83
C LEU A 77 17.74 -31.05 -4.15
N ASP A 78 17.86 -30.26 -5.22
CA ASP A 78 19.12 -29.63 -5.64
C ASP A 78 19.61 -28.62 -4.59
N GLN A 79 18.70 -27.86 -3.98
CA GLN A 79 19.01 -26.94 -2.88
C GLN A 79 19.55 -27.68 -1.65
N GLU A 80 18.94 -28.81 -1.28
CA GLU A 80 19.38 -29.62 -0.15
C GLU A 80 20.72 -30.34 -0.45
N LEU A 81 20.94 -30.78 -1.69
CA LEU A 81 22.25 -31.27 -2.13
C LEU A 81 23.33 -30.18 -2.04
N ALA A 82 23.03 -28.96 -2.48
CA ALA A 82 23.93 -27.82 -2.36
C ALA A 82 24.25 -27.51 -0.89
N ARG A 83 23.23 -27.51 -0.03
CA ARG A 83 23.37 -27.31 1.43
C ARG A 83 24.29 -28.34 2.06
N ARG A 84 24.16 -29.62 1.68
CA ARG A 84 25.02 -30.72 2.18
C ARG A 84 26.45 -30.63 1.68
N ARG A 85 26.67 -30.08 0.48
CA ARG A 85 28.02 -29.80 -0.03
C ARG A 85 28.66 -28.62 0.69
N SER A 86 27.89 -27.59 1.01
CA SER A 86 28.39 -26.39 1.71
C SER A 86 28.52 -26.59 3.23
N THR A 87 27.83 -27.58 3.80
CA THR A 87 27.91 -27.91 5.22
C THR A 87 28.91 -29.05 5.38
N PRO A 88 30.14 -28.81 5.83
CA PRO A 88 31.05 -29.90 6.14
C PRO A 88 30.37 -30.84 7.16
N PRO A 89 30.52 -32.16 7.04
CA PRO A 89 29.99 -33.08 8.03
C PRO A 89 30.49 -32.64 9.40
N PRO A 90 29.67 -32.71 10.46
CA PRO A 90 30.19 -32.52 11.80
C PRO A 90 31.31 -33.54 11.96
N ARG A 91 32.57 -33.06 11.95
CA ARG A 91 33.70 -33.88 12.33
C ARG A 91 33.29 -34.41 13.69
N HIS A 92 33.19 -35.73 13.84
CA HIS A 92 33.08 -36.34 15.15
C HIS A 92 34.27 -35.83 15.94
N SER A 93 34.05 -34.76 16.69
CA SER A 93 35.00 -34.19 17.62
C SER A 93 35.16 -35.28 18.65
N ARG A 94 36.21 -36.08 18.43
CA ARG A 94 36.89 -36.91 19.42
C ARG A 94 36.71 -36.20 20.75
N ARG A 95 35.91 -36.79 21.67
CA ARG A 95 35.58 -36.27 23.00
C ARG A 95 36.74 -35.43 23.55
N GLN A 96 36.72 -34.13 23.26
CA GLN A 96 37.45 -33.15 24.03
C GLN A 96 36.50 -32.93 25.18
N GLN A 97 36.96 -33.23 26.39
CA GLN A 97 36.24 -32.81 27.59
C GLN A 97 35.91 -31.33 27.40
N PRO A 98 34.63 -30.92 27.51
CA PRO A 98 34.29 -29.50 27.47
C PRO A 98 35.07 -28.85 28.61
N ASP A 99 35.94 -27.91 28.27
CA ASP A 99 36.63 -27.09 29.26
C ASP A 99 35.58 -26.12 29.82
N PRO A 100 35.11 -26.28 31.07
CA PRO A 100 34.00 -25.50 31.61
C PRO A 100 34.31 -23.99 31.63
N GLY A 101 35.59 -23.60 31.60
CA GLY A 101 36.00 -22.19 31.47
C GLY A 101 35.71 -21.61 30.08
N ALA A 102 35.97 -22.38 29.01
CA ALA A 102 35.76 -21.92 27.63
C ALA A 102 34.26 -21.81 27.27
N ASP A 103 33.43 -22.70 27.84
CA ASP A 103 31.98 -22.65 27.68
C ASP A 103 31.36 -21.42 28.37
N GLN A 104 31.86 -21.05 29.56
CA GLN A 104 31.42 -19.84 30.26
C GLN A 104 31.78 -18.56 29.49
N GLU A 105 33.01 -18.46 28.96
CA GLU A 105 33.43 -17.31 28.14
C GLU A 105 32.61 -17.20 26.85
N TYR A 106 32.35 -18.32 26.18
CA TYR A 106 31.52 -18.36 24.99
C TYR A 106 30.09 -17.88 25.27
N LEU A 107 29.48 -18.35 26.37
CA LEU A 107 28.14 -17.91 26.78
C LEU A 107 28.11 -16.42 27.13
N ALA A 108 29.10 -15.92 27.88
CA ALA A 108 29.20 -14.51 28.22
C ALA A 108 29.31 -13.62 26.95
N GLN A 109 30.12 -14.03 25.97
CA GLN A 109 30.22 -13.34 24.69
C GLN A 109 28.93 -13.39 23.88
N TRP A 110 28.24 -14.54 23.89
CA TRP A 110 26.95 -14.67 23.21
C TRP A 110 25.87 -13.77 23.83
N TRP A 111 25.80 -13.72 25.16
CA TRP A 111 24.90 -12.83 25.90
C TRP A 111 25.19 -11.36 25.61
N SER A 112 26.46 -10.95 25.67
CA SER A 112 26.88 -9.58 25.36
C SER A 112 26.50 -9.17 23.93
N ARG A 113 26.70 -10.05 22.93
CA ARG A 113 26.28 -9.78 21.54
C ARG A 113 24.76 -9.69 21.43
N ARG A 114 24.01 -10.50 22.18
CA ARG A 114 22.55 -10.47 22.19
C ARG A 114 22.03 -9.16 22.78
N GLU A 115 22.58 -8.74 23.92
CA GLU A 115 22.24 -7.46 24.55
C GLU A 115 22.57 -6.27 23.65
N ALA A 116 23.74 -6.27 22.99
CA ALA A 116 24.12 -5.23 22.04
C ALA A 116 23.12 -5.10 20.88
N ARG A 117 22.63 -6.24 20.35
CA ARG A 117 21.59 -6.23 19.30
C ARG A 117 20.25 -5.72 19.80
N VAL A 118 19.84 -6.11 21.00
CA VAL A 118 18.58 -5.63 21.61
C VAL A 118 18.66 -4.13 21.86
N ASN A 119 19.77 -3.63 22.39
CA ASN A 119 19.98 -2.21 22.62
C ASN A 119 20.00 -1.43 21.30
N ALA A 120 20.66 -1.94 20.26
CA ALA A 120 20.65 -1.32 18.93
C ALA A 120 19.21 -1.23 18.37
N ALA A 121 18.45 -2.32 18.44
CA ALA A 121 17.04 -2.32 18.00
C ALA A 121 16.19 -1.34 18.83
N ALA A 122 16.41 -1.24 20.14
CA ALA A 122 15.73 -0.27 20.99
C ALA A 122 16.07 1.18 20.61
N HIS A 123 17.33 1.46 20.26
CA HIS A 123 17.75 2.78 19.77
C HIS A 123 17.09 3.11 18.42
N GLU A 124 17.07 2.17 17.48
CA GLU A 124 16.39 2.34 16.19
C GLU A 124 14.90 2.63 16.37
N LEU A 125 14.22 1.86 17.22
CA LEU A 125 12.81 2.08 17.53
C LEU A 125 12.56 3.43 18.19
N LYS A 126 13.46 3.86 19.09
CA LYS A 126 13.36 5.19 19.71
C LYS A 126 13.49 6.30 18.67
N VAL A 127 14.49 6.22 17.79
CA VAL A 127 14.68 7.19 16.70
C VAL A 127 13.47 7.22 15.78
N ALA A 128 12.94 6.05 15.38
CA ALA A 128 11.74 5.95 14.57
C ALA A 128 10.52 6.58 15.27
N ALA A 129 10.34 6.33 16.57
CA ALA A 129 9.26 6.92 17.35
C ALA A 129 9.38 8.45 17.47
N ASP A 130 10.60 8.96 17.68
CA ASP A 130 10.85 10.41 17.76
C ASP A 130 10.59 11.09 16.40
N LEU A 131 11.00 10.47 15.28
CA LEU A 131 10.67 10.93 13.93
C LEU A 131 9.16 10.92 13.66
N ALA A 132 8.45 9.86 14.06
CA ALA A 132 7.00 9.79 13.91
C ALA A 132 6.28 10.89 14.71
N ARG A 133 6.76 11.19 15.93
CA ARG A 133 6.25 12.29 16.76
C ARG A 133 6.47 13.65 16.09
N GLN A 134 7.66 13.88 15.53
CA GLN A 134 7.95 15.12 14.81
C GLN A 134 7.02 15.27 13.60
N HIS A 135 6.87 14.21 12.79
CA HIS A 135 5.97 14.21 11.63
C HIS A 135 4.52 14.55 12.03
N ALA A 136 3.99 13.89 13.06
CA ALA A 136 2.64 14.16 13.56
C ALA A 136 2.49 15.60 14.08
N SER A 137 3.55 16.17 14.68
CA SER A 137 3.53 17.56 15.15
C SER A 137 3.49 18.56 13.98
N ASP A 138 4.21 18.27 12.90
CA ASP A 138 4.26 19.11 11.70
C ASP A 138 2.96 19.02 10.90
N GLU A 139 2.35 17.85 10.80
CA GLU A 139 1.00 17.68 10.23
C GLU A 139 -0.03 18.51 10.99
N ARG A 140 -0.02 18.45 12.34
CA ARG A 140 -0.92 19.27 13.17
C ARG A 140 -0.68 20.77 12.99
N ARG A 141 0.56 21.21 12.72
CA ARG A 141 0.86 22.61 12.40
C ARG A 141 0.31 23.00 11.03
N LYS A 142 0.55 22.17 10.01
CA LYS A 142 0.02 22.36 8.65
C LYS A 142 -1.51 22.41 8.64
N ALA A 143 -2.17 21.48 9.34
CA ALA A 143 -3.62 21.44 9.47
C ALA A 143 -4.16 22.75 10.08
N ARG A 144 -3.55 23.23 11.17
CA ARG A 144 -3.92 24.51 11.79
C ARG A 144 -3.74 25.71 10.85
N GLN A 145 -2.67 25.73 10.05
CA GLN A 145 -2.45 26.77 9.05
C GLN A 145 -3.47 26.71 7.91
N LEU A 146 -3.87 25.53 7.46
CA LEU A 146 -4.91 25.37 6.45
C LEU A 146 -6.27 25.80 7.00
N MET A 147 -6.62 25.39 8.22
CA MET A 147 -7.85 25.83 8.88
C MET A 147 -7.90 27.34 9.05
N SER A 148 -6.79 27.99 9.44
CA SER A 148 -6.77 29.45 9.58
C SER A 148 -6.91 30.17 8.24
N LYS A 149 -6.32 29.63 7.15
CA LYS A 149 -6.53 30.14 5.79
C LYS A 149 -7.98 29.97 5.35
N LEU A 150 -8.58 28.81 5.58
CA LEU A 150 -10.00 28.56 5.28
C LEU A 150 -10.91 29.53 6.05
N ALA A 151 -10.66 29.73 7.35
CA ALA A 151 -11.40 30.68 8.15
C ALA A 151 -11.31 32.12 7.60
N ARG A 152 -10.13 32.54 7.13
CA ARG A 152 -9.99 33.85 6.46
C ARG A 152 -10.78 33.94 5.16
N LEU A 153 -10.75 32.89 4.34
CA LEU A 153 -11.52 32.85 3.11
C LEU A 153 -13.03 32.90 3.38
N THR A 154 -13.52 32.20 4.41
CA THR A 154 -14.94 32.25 4.79
C THR A 154 -15.36 33.63 5.29
N ILE A 155 -14.49 34.33 6.04
CA ILE A 155 -14.76 35.71 6.46
C ILE A 155 -14.82 36.64 5.24
N GLN A 156 -13.86 36.52 4.31
CA GLN A 156 -13.86 37.30 3.08
C GLN A 156 -15.12 37.05 2.23
N GLN A 157 -15.58 35.80 2.14
CA GLN A 157 -16.82 35.46 1.46
C GLN A 157 -18.04 36.09 2.15
N ALA A 158 -18.09 36.08 3.48
CA ALA A 158 -19.17 36.74 4.21
C ALA A 158 -19.17 38.27 3.97
N GLU A 159 -18.01 38.91 4.00
CA GLU A 159 -17.87 40.35 3.69
C GLU A 159 -18.33 40.67 2.27
N LEU A 160 -18.00 39.83 1.28
CA LEU A 160 -18.46 40.01 -0.09
C LEU A 160 -19.97 39.84 -0.23
N ILE A 161 -20.57 38.88 0.48
CA ILE A 161 -22.02 38.69 0.49
C ILE A 161 -22.73 39.92 1.07
N GLU A 162 -22.23 40.48 2.17
CA GLU A 162 -22.81 41.69 2.76
C GLU A 162 -22.69 42.89 1.81
N ARG A 163 -21.53 43.09 1.16
CA ARG A 163 -21.40 44.15 0.14
C ARG A 163 -22.38 44.00 -1.01
N LEU A 164 -22.57 42.78 -1.52
CA LEU A 164 -23.53 42.53 -2.60
C LEU A 164 -24.98 42.80 -2.16
N LYS A 165 -25.32 42.56 -0.89
CA LYS A 165 -26.65 42.91 -0.36
C LYS A 165 -26.83 44.42 -0.26
N ASP A 166 -25.82 45.13 0.24
CA ASP A 166 -25.84 46.59 0.35
C ASP A 166 -25.96 47.23 -1.04
N ASP A 167 -25.18 46.76 -2.01
CA ASP A 167 -25.25 47.23 -3.40
C ASP A 167 -26.65 47.01 -4.01
N LEU A 168 -27.24 45.82 -3.77
CA LEU A 168 -28.60 45.52 -4.24
C LEU A 168 -29.66 46.42 -3.59
N ALA A 169 -29.52 46.73 -2.30
CA ALA A 169 -30.42 47.65 -1.61
C ALA A 169 -30.35 49.06 -2.20
N VAL A 170 -29.14 49.57 -2.42
CA VAL A 170 -28.93 50.89 -3.05
C VAL A 170 -29.47 50.93 -4.48
N GLU A 171 -29.27 49.87 -5.26
CA GLU A 171 -29.85 49.77 -6.60
C GLU A 171 -31.38 49.77 -6.55
N SER A 172 -31.99 49.04 -5.61
CA SER A 172 -33.45 49.02 -5.46
C SER A 172 -34.03 50.40 -5.14
N GLU A 173 -33.42 51.13 -4.19
CA GLU A 173 -33.83 52.49 -3.84
C GLU A 173 -33.69 53.44 -5.03
N ARG A 174 -32.60 53.33 -5.81
CA ARG A 174 -32.41 54.12 -7.02
C ARG A 174 -33.47 53.81 -8.07
N THR A 175 -33.82 52.54 -8.26
CA THR A 175 -34.88 52.17 -9.22
C THR A 175 -36.24 52.71 -8.81
N GLU A 176 -36.58 52.68 -7.52
CA GLU A 176 -37.82 53.27 -7.01
C GLU A 176 -37.84 54.79 -7.22
N GLN A 177 -36.76 55.49 -6.88
CA GLN A 177 -36.64 56.94 -7.12
C GLN A 177 -36.79 57.32 -8.60
N ILE A 178 -36.23 56.50 -9.50
CA ILE A 178 -36.38 56.71 -10.94
C ILE A 178 -37.83 56.51 -11.38
N ILE A 179 -38.51 55.47 -10.88
CA ILE A 179 -39.92 55.21 -11.18
C ILE A 179 -40.80 56.36 -10.68
N ASP A 180 -40.58 56.84 -9.46
CA ASP A 180 -41.31 57.96 -8.88
C ASP A 180 -41.09 59.24 -9.70
N ALA A 181 -39.84 59.55 -10.08
CA ALA A 181 -39.53 60.70 -10.92
C ALA A 181 -40.18 60.61 -12.32
N TYR A 182 -40.23 59.41 -12.91
CA TYR A 182 -40.96 59.19 -14.17
C TYR A 182 -42.46 59.36 -14.01
N SER A 183 -43.03 58.87 -12.91
CA SER A 183 -44.45 59.04 -12.59
C SER A 183 -44.82 60.52 -12.41
N ASP A 184 -43.98 61.28 -11.72
CA ASP A 184 -44.16 62.72 -11.53
C ASP A 184 -44.08 63.48 -12.87
N ALA A 185 -43.09 63.16 -13.70
CA ALA A 185 -42.93 63.78 -15.02
C ALA A 185 -44.13 63.47 -15.94
N LEU A 186 -44.64 62.23 -15.93
CA LEU A 186 -45.84 61.85 -16.67
C LEU A 186 -47.08 62.59 -16.14
N THR A 187 -47.20 62.73 -14.82
CA THR A 187 -48.31 63.46 -14.20
C THR A 187 -48.29 64.93 -14.60
N GLN A 188 -47.11 65.57 -14.63
CA GLN A 188 -46.96 66.95 -15.11
C GLN A 188 -47.30 67.11 -16.61
N LEU A 189 -47.02 66.09 -17.43
CA LEU A 189 -47.37 66.11 -18.85
C LEU A 189 -48.87 65.92 -19.08
N LEU A 190 -49.52 65.11 -18.24
CA LEU A 190 -50.96 64.79 -18.31
C LEU A 190 -51.85 65.83 -17.62
N ALA A 191 -51.30 66.56 -16.65
CA ALA A 191 -51.92 67.74 -16.03
C ALA A 191 -51.21 69.01 -16.54
N PRO A 192 -51.41 69.41 -17.81
CA PRO A 192 -50.92 70.72 -18.24
C PRO A 192 -51.59 71.77 -17.36
N ASP A 193 -50.78 72.71 -16.84
CA ASP A 193 -51.23 73.86 -16.06
C ASP A 193 -52.49 74.48 -16.70
N PHE A 194 -53.65 74.15 -16.14
CA PHE A 194 -54.84 74.97 -16.32
C PHE A 194 -54.59 76.22 -15.47
N GLY A 195 -53.94 77.22 -16.08
CA GLY A 195 -53.73 78.52 -15.48
C GLY A 195 -55.03 79.11 -14.91
N PRO A 196 -54.98 79.90 -13.84
CA PRO A 196 -56.17 80.41 -13.18
C PRO A 196 -56.99 81.28 -14.15
N PRO A 197 -58.33 81.12 -14.22
CA PRO A 197 -59.16 81.99 -15.06
C PRO A 197 -59.23 83.41 -14.45
N PRO A 198 -59.38 84.46 -15.29
CA PRO A 198 -59.51 85.86 -14.87
C PRO A 198 -60.80 86.15 -14.08
#